data_AF-A0A511ZCR7-F1
#
_entry.id   AF-A0A511ZCR7-F1
#
_cell.length_a   1.000
_cell.length_b   1.000
_cell.length_c   1.000
_cell.angle_alpha   90.00
_cell.angle_beta   90.00
_cell.angle_gamma   90.00
#
_symmetry.space_group_name_H-M   'P 1'
#
loop_
_entity.id
_entity.type
_entity.pdbx_description
1 polymer ?
#
loop_
_entity_poly.entity_id
_entity_poly.type
_entity_poly.pdbx_seq_one_letter_code
_entity_poly.pdbx_strand_id
1 'polypeptide(L)'
;MKIRMIIIVLITLLIGGVIGHMLPQKNNSEQSIISSTKSSLDTSKYELLVNRIQKEFTMEGYKEILGENSDIVVVPDIIAGQQDIPEGLYLRNKKFIYKNSNNGMIIILSISASEKRVDRFWDHSINYAKENYNSETGIYKDTYDSIFPDSEVSIYDFRGDGYSLSIVGISDNPLNEDVFTLSQTAQFLQELEKYLN
;
A
#
# COMPACT_ATOMS: atom_id res chain seq x y z
N MET A 1 65.73 -30.00 -22.37
CA MET A 1 64.25 -30.12 -22.50
C MET A 1 63.49 -29.79 -21.21
N LYS A 2 63.90 -30.29 -20.03
CA LYS A 2 63.17 -30.11 -18.76
C LYS A 2 63.03 -28.66 -18.28
N ILE A 3 64.03 -27.80 -18.48
CA ILE A 3 63.99 -26.39 -18.02
C ILE A 3 62.97 -25.54 -18.79
N ARG A 4 62.82 -25.76 -20.11
CA ARG A 4 61.82 -25.04 -20.92
C ARG A 4 60.38 -25.40 -20.53
N MET A 5 60.16 -26.64 -20.10
CA MET A 5 58.85 -27.11 -19.65
C MET A 5 58.46 -26.50 -18.30
N ILE A 6 59.41 -26.33 -17.38
CA ILE A 6 59.19 -25.69 -16.07
C ILE A 6 58.83 -24.21 -16.23
N ILE A 7 59.49 -23.50 -17.16
CA ILE A 7 59.20 -22.08 -17.42
C ILE A 7 57.79 -21.90 -18.00
N ILE A 8 57.35 -22.79 -18.90
CA ILE A 8 56.00 -22.73 -19.48
C ILE A 8 54.92 -23.00 -18.42
N VAL A 9 55.17 -23.92 -17.49
CA VAL A 9 54.25 -24.21 -16.36
C VAL A 9 54.16 -23.02 -15.38
N LEU A 10 55.27 -22.34 -15.10
CA LEU A 10 55.28 -21.16 -14.23
C LEU A 10 54.55 -19.96 -14.85
N ILE A 11 54.72 -19.73 -16.16
CA ILE A 11 54.03 -18.64 -16.88
C ILE A 11 52.52 -18.90 -16.95
N THR A 12 52.09 -20.14 -17.18
CA THR A 12 50.66 -20.49 -17.20
C THR A 12 50.01 -20.39 -15.82
N LEU A 13 50.72 -20.72 -14.74
CA LEU A 13 50.25 -20.50 -13.36
C LEU A 13 50.12 -19.01 -13.00
N LEU A 14 51.07 -18.18 -13.42
CA LEU A 14 51.03 -16.73 -13.19
C LEU A 14 49.89 -16.05 -13.97
N ILE A 15 49.66 -16.43 -15.23
CA ILE A 15 48.56 -15.88 -16.03
C ILE A 15 47.20 -16.36 -15.48
N GLY A 16 47.09 -17.63 -15.06
CA GLY A 16 45.89 -18.15 -14.40
C GLY A 16 45.58 -17.47 -13.06
N GLY A 17 46.60 -17.15 -12.26
CA GLY A 17 46.46 -16.43 -11.00
C GLY A 17 46.03 -14.96 -11.15
N VAL A 18 46.52 -14.28 -12.19
CA VAL A 18 46.17 -12.87 -12.47
C VAL A 18 44.76 -12.75 -13.07
N ILE A 19 44.34 -13.68 -13.93
CA ILE A 19 42.98 -13.70 -14.50
C ILE A 19 41.94 -14.09 -13.42
N GLY A 20 42.30 -14.96 -12.48
CA GLY A 20 41.45 -15.32 -11.34
C GLY A 20 41.17 -14.17 -10.36
N HIS A 21 42.04 -13.15 -10.30
CA HIS A 21 41.89 -11.98 -9.44
C HIS A 21 41.17 -10.78 -10.09
N MET A 22 40.88 -10.83 -11.40
CA MET A 22 40.20 -9.76 -12.15
C MET A 22 38.87 -10.16 -12.79
N LEU A 23 38.38 -11.38 -12.52
CA LEU A 23 36.99 -11.75 -12.80
C LEU A 23 36.13 -11.37 -11.58
N PRO A 24 35.00 -10.65 -11.75
CA PRO A 24 34.13 -10.30 -10.63
C PRO A 24 33.60 -11.58 -9.99
N GLN A 25 33.89 -11.78 -8.70
CA GLN A 25 33.27 -12.81 -7.89
C GLN A 25 31.76 -12.52 -7.81
N LYS A 26 31.00 -13.16 -8.70
CA LYS A 26 29.55 -13.31 -8.54
C LYS A 26 29.33 -14.40 -7.49
N ASN A 27 29.48 -14.06 -6.23
CA ASN A 27 28.99 -14.86 -5.11
C ASN A 27 28.03 -14.02 -4.27
N ASN A 28 26.78 -14.48 -4.31
CA ASN A 28 25.75 -14.18 -3.34
C ASN A 28 26.28 -14.55 -1.95
N SER A 29 26.53 -13.53 -1.15
CA SER A 29 26.40 -13.61 0.30
C SER A 29 25.92 -12.25 0.75
N GLU A 30 24.64 -12.22 1.11
CA GLU A 30 24.02 -11.21 1.95
C GLU A 30 24.96 -10.89 3.10
N GLN A 31 25.71 -9.81 2.95
CA GLN A 31 26.29 -9.11 4.07
C GLN A 31 25.72 -7.71 3.97
N SER A 32 24.56 -7.59 4.59
CA SER A 32 23.99 -6.33 5.01
C SER A 32 25.09 -5.52 5.67
N ILE A 33 25.59 -4.53 4.93
CA ILE A 33 26.11 -3.33 5.56
C ILE A 33 24.88 -2.72 6.21
N ILE A 34 24.61 -3.14 7.45
CA ILE A 34 23.82 -2.36 8.39
C ILE A 34 24.68 -1.12 8.65
N SER A 35 24.65 -0.18 7.70
CA SER A 35 24.85 1.20 8.05
C SER A 35 23.69 1.52 8.97
N SER A 36 23.97 1.58 10.26
CA SER A 36 23.10 2.11 11.29
C SER A 36 22.90 3.61 11.10
N THR A 37 22.47 4.02 9.92
CA THR A 37 21.73 5.26 9.74
C THR A 37 20.30 4.84 9.95
N LYS A 38 19.79 5.02 11.18
CA LYS A 38 18.35 4.99 11.46
C LYS A 38 17.78 6.12 10.60
N SER A 39 17.47 5.81 9.34
CA SER A 39 16.83 6.73 8.41
C SER A 39 15.44 6.92 8.98
N SER A 40 15.27 7.96 9.80
CA SER A 40 13.95 8.39 10.25
C SER A 40 13.10 8.55 9.00
N LEU A 41 12.00 7.81 8.94
CA LEU A 41 11.02 7.95 7.87
C LEU A 41 10.66 9.43 7.73
N ASP A 42 10.81 10.00 6.53
CA ASP A 42 10.40 11.38 6.28
C ASP A 42 8.87 11.45 6.23
N THR A 43 8.26 12.05 7.25
CA THR A 43 6.81 12.21 7.38
C THR A 43 6.29 13.50 6.75
N SER A 44 7.15 14.39 6.26
CA SER A 44 6.78 15.75 5.84
C SER A 44 5.69 15.78 4.77
N LYS A 45 5.78 14.87 3.79
CA LYS A 45 4.78 14.74 2.71
C LYS A 45 3.44 14.22 3.21
N TYR A 46 3.47 13.21 4.08
CA TYR A 46 2.29 12.69 4.76
C TYR A 46 1.60 13.78 5.60
N GLU A 47 2.35 14.50 6.42
CA GLU A 47 1.82 15.57 7.28
C GLU A 47 1.20 16.70 6.45
N LEU A 48 1.87 17.10 5.37
CA LEU A 48 1.32 18.10 4.44
C LEU A 48 0.00 17.62 3.83
N LEU A 49 -0.05 16.38 3.38
CA LEU A 49 -1.23 15.78 2.75
C LEU A 49 -2.41 15.70 3.72
N VAL A 50 -2.18 15.18 4.93
CA VAL A 50 -3.19 15.09 5.99
C VAL A 50 -3.74 16.47 6.33
N ASN A 51 -2.86 17.45 6.51
CA ASN A 51 -3.27 18.82 6.85
C ASN A 51 -4.12 19.46 5.75
N ARG A 52 -3.77 19.26 4.47
CA ARG A 52 -4.54 19.77 3.33
C ARG A 52 -5.94 19.15 3.29
N ILE A 53 -6.03 17.83 3.37
CA ILE A 53 -7.31 17.12 3.35
C ILE A 53 -8.20 17.54 4.52
N GLN A 54 -7.64 17.61 5.73
CA GLN A 54 -8.38 17.97 6.93
C GLN A 54 -8.95 19.39 6.90
N LYS A 55 -8.29 20.33 6.23
CA LYS A 55 -8.68 21.75 6.23
C LYS A 55 -9.52 22.16 5.03
N GLU A 56 -9.30 21.54 3.88
CA GLU A 56 -9.74 22.10 2.60
C GLU A 56 -10.47 21.10 1.70
N PHE A 57 -10.19 19.80 1.82
CA PHE A 57 -10.81 18.83 0.93
C PHE A 57 -12.28 18.62 1.30
N THR A 58 -13.15 18.91 0.34
CA THR A 58 -14.58 18.63 0.42
C THR A 58 -15.03 17.97 -0.87
N MET A 59 -16.05 17.12 -0.77
CA MET A 59 -16.69 16.50 -1.93
C MET A 59 -18.19 16.68 -1.80
N GLU A 60 -18.85 17.01 -2.91
CA GLU A 60 -20.29 17.23 -2.93
C GLU A 60 -21.06 16.00 -2.40
N GLY A 61 -22.02 16.25 -1.51
CA GLY A 61 -22.83 15.20 -0.89
C GLY A 61 -22.13 14.43 0.24
N TYR A 62 -20.82 14.55 0.40
CA TYR A 62 -20.06 13.88 1.45
C TYR A 62 -19.74 14.81 2.62
N LYS A 63 -19.96 14.32 3.83
CA LYS A 63 -19.57 14.98 5.07
C LYS A 63 -18.50 14.15 5.79
N GLU A 64 -17.36 14.76 6.06
CA GLU A 64 -16.32 14.19 6.92
C GLU A 64 -16.78 14.23 8.40
N ILE A 65 -16.59 13.14 9.15
CA ILE A 65 -17.17 12.99 10.50
C ILE A 65 -16.14 12.81 11.63
N LEU A 66 -14.88 12.46 11.34
CA LEU A 66 -13.87 12.29 12.41
C LEU A 66 -13.28 13.63 12.85
N GLY A 67 -13.12 14.58 11.93
CA GLY A 67 -12.48 15.87 12.17
C GLY A 67 -11.06 15.71 12.73
N GLU A 68 -10.81 16.36 13.86
CA GLU A 68 -9.52 16.26 14.55
C GLU A 68 -9.32 14.93 15.27
N ASN A 69 -10.39 14.18 15.52
CA ASN A 69 -10.30 12.89 16.23
C ASN A 69 -9.47 11.89 15.41
N SER A 70 -8.79 11.00 16.11
CA SER A 70 -8.11 9.85 15.52
C SER A 70 -8.81 8.57 15.97
N ASP A 71 -8.60 7.52 15.19
CA ASP A 71 -9.03 6.17 15.52
C ASP A 71 -7.83 5.26 15.24
N ILE A 72 -7.59 4.27 16.09
CA ILE A 72 -6.40 3.41 16.02
C ILE A 72 -6.77 2.14 15.26
N VAL A 73 -5.98 1.80 14.24
CA VAL A 73 -6.03 0.46 13.63
C VAL A 73 -4.90 -0.36 14.23
N VAL A 74 -5.22 -1.47 14.86
CA VAL A 74 -4.21 -2.40 15.39
C VAL A 74 -3.71 -3.29 14.26
N VAL A 75 -2.39 -3.45 14.16
CA VAL A 75 -1.78 -4.40 13.22
C VAL A 75 -1.00 -5.47 13.99
N PRO A 76 -0.89 -6.71 13.48
CA PRO A 76 -0.17 -7.77 14.17
C PRO A 76 1.34 -7.52 14.25
N ASP A 77 1.90 -7.60 15.47
CA ASP A 77 3.34 -7.44 15.72
C ASP A 77 4.21 -8.45 14.94
N ILE A 78 3.67 -9.62 14.60
CA ILE A 78 4.41 -10.64 13.82
C ILE A 78 4.83 -10.16 12.42
N ILE A 79 4.12 -9.16 11.86
CA ILE A 79 4.43 -8.62 10.53
C ILE A 79 5.37 -7.42 10.63
N ALA A 80 5.05 -6.47 11.50
CA ALA A 80 5.68 -5.15 11.50
C ALA A 80 6.47 -4.84 12.78
N GLY A 81 6.50 -5.76 13.76
CA GLY A 81 6.98 -5.51 15.11
C GLY A 81 6.02 -4.63 15.91
N GLN A 82 6.46 -4.21 17.10
CA GLN A 82 5.73 -3.28 17.96
C GLN A 82 5.47 -1.94 17.24
N GLN A 83 4.24 -1.43 17.33
CA GLN A 83 3.80 -0.23 16.57
C GLN A 83 3.52 1.01 17.43
N ASP A 84 3.45 0.91 18.75
CA ASP A 84 3.32 2.04 19.69
C ASP A 84 4.69 2.68 19.99
N ILE A 85 5.50 2.85 18.94
CA ILE A 85 6.82 3.50 18.97
C ILE A 85 6.83 4.67 17.97
N PRO A 86 7.73 5.66 18.10
CA PRO A 86 7.76 6.84 17.22
C PRO A 86 7.73 6.55 15.71
N GLU A 87 8.39 5.48 15.26
CA GLU A 87 8.41 5.07 13.85
C GLU A 87 7.27 4.11 13.45
N GLY A 88 6.48 3.66 14.42
CA GLY A 88 5.39 2.70 14.24
C GLY A 88 4.17 3.31 13.56
N LEU A 89 3.38 2.47 12.90
CA LEU A 89 2.25 2.87 12.07
C LEU A 89 1.23 3.74 12.81
N TYR A 90 1.01 3.48 14.10
CA TYR A 90 -0.03 4.15 14.90
C TYR A 90 0.19 5.67 15.02
N LEU A 91 1.44 6.13 14.95
CA LEU A 91 1.78 7.55 15.05
C LEU A 91 1.94 8.23 13.68
N ARG A 92 2.03 7.45 12.60
CA ARG A 92 2.21 7.94 11.22
C ARG A 92 1.05 7.61 10.29
N ASN A 93 -0.13 7.38 10.85
CA ASN A 93 -1.37 7.10 10.13
C ASN A 93 -2.46 8.09 10.56
N LYS A 94 -3.30 8.50 9.60
CA LYS A 94 -4.54 9.23 9.84
C LYS A 94 -5.65 8.61 9.01
N LYS A 95 -6.82 8.48 9.64
CA LYS A 95 -8.07 8.10 9.00
C LYS A 95 -9.01 9.31 8.89
N PHE A 96 -9.78 9.31 7.82
CA PHE A 96 -10.91 10.20 7.56
C PHE A 96 -12.12 9.32 7.22
N ILE A 97 -13.30 9.73 7.67
CA ILE A 97 -14.54 9.02 7.32
C ILE A 97 -15.51 10.03 6.72
N TYR A 98 -15.88 9.80 5.47
CA TYR A 98 -16.84 10.59 4.74
C TYR A 98 -18.14 9.80 4.60
N LYS A 99 -19.27 10.45 4.89
CA LYS A 99 -20.60 9.86 4.73
C LYS A 99 -21.45 10.69 3.78
N ASN A 100 -22.12 10.03 2.85
CA ASN A 100 -23.12 10.65 1.98
C ASN A 100 -24.51 10.13 2.36
N SER A 101 -25.30 10.99 3.01
CA SER A 101 -26.63 10.63 3.50
C SER A 101 -27.67 10.46 2.39
N ASN A 102 -27.39 10.95 1.18
CA ASN A 102 -28.35 10.89 0.08
C ASN A 102 -28.34 9.54 -0.63
N ASN A 103 -27.19 8.85 -0.62
CA ASN A 103 -27.02 7.58 -1.35
C ASN A 103 -26.49 6.43 -0.46
N GLY A 104 -26.30 6.67 0.84
CA GLY A 104 -25.89 5.65 1.80
C GLY A 104 -24.40 5.27 1.73
N MET A 105 -23.58 5.98 0.95
CA MET A 105 -22.16 5.69 0.83
C MET A 105 -21.37 6.12 2.06
N ILE A 106 -20.45 5.26 2.47
CA ILE A 106 -19.37 5.57 3.42
C ILE A 106 -18.06 5.40 2.68
N ILE A 107 -17.19 6.41 2.75
CA ILE A 107 -15.81 6.34 2.30
C ILE A 107 -14.90 6.45 3.51
N ILE A 108 -14.02 5.47 3.71
CA ILE A 108 -12.94 5.50 4.68
C ILE A 108 -11.65 5.75 3.91
N LEU A 109 -11.01 6.88 4.19
CA LEU A 109 -9.72 7.24 3.62
C LEU A 109 -8.66 7.09 4.72
N SER A 110 -7.68 6.24 4.50
CA SER A 110 -6.54 6.03 5.39
C SER A 110 -5.26 6.46 4.68
N ILE A 111 -4.47 7.29 5.34
CA ILE A 111 -3.20 7.80 4.83
C ILE A 111 -2.12 7.45 5.84
N SER A 112 -1.00 6.91 5.38
CA SER A 112 0.18 6.69 6.21
C SER A 112 1.44 7.23 5.55
N ALA A 113 2.41 7.67 6.35
CA ALA A 113 3.74 7.96 5.82
C ALA A 113 4.36 6.68 5.27
N SER A 114 5.05 6.75 4.13
CA SER A 114 5.67 5.59 3.50
C SER A 114 7.06 5.95 2.96
N GLU A 115 7.88 4.95 2.65
CA GLU A 115 9.16 5.21 2.00
C GLU A 115 8.96 5.91 0.66
N LYS A 116 9.77 6.93 0.39
CA LYS A 116 9.68 7.68 -0.85
C LYS A 116 10.01 6.78 -2.05
N ARG A 117 9.07 6.70 -2.99
CA ARG A 117 9.25 6.08 -4.30
C ARG A 117 8.98 7.12 -5.38
N VAL A 118 9.75 7.06 -6.47
CA VAL A 118 9.72 8.05 -7.55
C VAL A 118 8.36 8.05 -8.27
N ASP A 119 7.75 6.87 -8.40
CA ASP A 119 6.48 6.69 -9.08
C ASP A 119 5.36 6.33 -8.10
N ARG A 120 4.13 6.74 -8.43
CA ARG A 120 2.90 6.23 -7.82
C ARG A 120 2.57 4.86 -8.42
N PHE A 121 2.24 3.91 -7.58
CA PHE A 121 1.84 2.57 -8.01
C PHE A 121 0.67 2.04 -7.20
N TRP A 122 -0.18 1.29 -7.90
CA TRP A 122 -1.24 0.49 -7.31
C TRP A 122 -0.62 -0.68 -6.53
N ASP A 123 -0.98 -0.80 -5.26
CA ASP A 123 -0.64 -1.97 -4.46
C ASP A 123 -1.71 -3.04 -4.65
N HIS A 124 -2.96 -2.69 -4.38
CA HIS A 124 -4.10 -3.60 -4.38
C HIS A 124 -5.38 -2.90 -4.80
N SER A 125 -6.30 -3.71 -5.34
CA SER A 125 -7.68 -3.33 -5.60
C SER A 125 -8.55 -4.54 -5.32
N ILE A 126 -9.59 -4.37 -4.49
CA ILE A 126 -10.47 -5.46 -4.07
C ILE A 126 -11.91 -4.97 -4.16
N ASN A 127 -12.83 -5.82 -4.61
CA ASN A 127 -14.24 -5.53 -4.58
C ASN A 127 -15.04 -6.75 -4.13
N TYR A 128 -15.96 -6.53 -3.20
CA TYR A 128 -16.99 -7.46 -2.78
C TYR A 128 -18.35 -6.84 -3.11
N ALA A 129 -19.20 -7.61 -3.79
CA ALA A 129 -20.61 -7.30 -3.99
C ALA A 129 -21.41 -8.57 -3.73
N LYS A 130 -22.48 -8.46 -2.94
CA LYS A 130 -23.27 -9.63 -2.52
C LYS A 130 -23.94 -10.32 -3.71
N GLU A 131 -24.32 -9.57 -4.73
CA GLU A 131 -24.98 -10.07 -5.94
C GLU A 131 -24.08 -11.07 -6.67
N ASN A 132 -22.76 -10.88 -6.52
CA ASN A 132 -21.75 -11.73 -7.13
C ASN A 132 -21.27 -12.86 -6.20
N TYR A 133 -21.15 -12.62 -4.90
CA TYR A 133 -20.46 -13.54 -3.97
C TYR A 133 -21.33 -14.13 -2.86
N ASN A 134 -22.54 -13.62 -2.66
CA ASN A 134 -23.55 -14.14 -1.72
C ASN A 134 -24.97 -13.97 -2.30
N SER A 135 -25.26 -14.72 -3.36
CA SER A 135 -26.56 -14.68 -4.05
C SER A 135 -27.28 -16.01 -3.93
N GLU A 136 -28.60 -15.98 -3.71
CA GLU A 136 -29.46 -17.17 -3.73
C GLU A 136 -29.49 -17.86 -5.12
N THR A 137 -28.94 -17.21 -6.13
CA THR A 137 -28.93 -17.67 -7.52
C THR A 137 -27.51 -17.58 -8.13
N GLY A 138 -27.34 -18.11 -9.34
CA GLY A 138 -26.06 -18.05 -10.05
C GLY A 138 -25.07 -19.16 -9.65
N ILE A 139 -23.80 -18.95 -10.00
CA ILE A 139 -22.76 -19.99 -9.93
C ILE A 139 -22.27 -20.29 -8.50
N TYR A 140 -22.47 -19.36 -7.56
CA TYR A 140 -22.05 -19.50 -6.16
C TYR A 140 -23.22 -19.69 -5.19
N LYS A 141 -24.43 -19.99 -5.69
CA LYS A 141 -25.63 -20.18 -4.88
C LYS A 141 -25.50 -21.23 -3.78
N ASP A 142 -24.66 -22.24 -3.99
CA ASP A 142 -24.46 -23.34 -3.03
C ASP A 142 -23.68 -22.88 -1.79
N THR A 143 -23.08 -21.68 -1.84
CA THR A 143 -22.39 -21.03 -0.73
C THR A 143 -23.17 -19.86 -0.12
N TYR A 144 -24.40 -19.61 -0.58
CA TYR A 144 -25.26 -18.58 -0.02
C TYR A 144 -25.59 -18.87 1.45
N ASP A 145 -25.56 -17.82 2.28
CA ASP A 145 -26.10 -17.84 3.63
C ASP A 145 -26.61 -16.44 4.00
N SER A 146 -27.76 -16.36 4.67
CA SER A 146 -28.34 -15.08 5.11
C SER A 146 -27.58 -14.43 6.27
N ILE A 147 -26.62 -15.14 6.89
CA ILE A 147 -25.69 -14.56 7.87
C ILE A 147 -24.61 -13.68 7.22
N PHE A 148 -24.34 -13.85 5.92
CA PHE A 148 -23.29 -13.10 5.26
C PHE A 148 -23.73 -11.66 4.97
N PRO A 149 -22.78 -10.69 4.98
CA PRO A 149 -23.12 -9.27 4.87
C PRO A 149 -23.81 -8.92 3.55
N ASP A 150 -24.79 -8.03 3.66
CA ASP A 150 -25.53 -7.45 2.54
C ASP A 150 -24.85 -6.22 1.92
N SER A 151 -23.72 -5.79 2.48
CA SER A 151 -23.00 -4.60 2.02
C SER A 151 -22.05 -4.92 0.87
N GLU A 152 -21.92 -3.98 -0.05
CA GLU A 152 -20.84 -3.91 -1.02
C GLU A 152 -19.63 -3.20 -0.41
N VAL A 153 -18.42 -3.64 -0.79
CA VAL A 153 -17.16 -3.05 -0.35
C VAL A 153 -16.19 -2.97 -1.51
N SER A 154 -15.59 -1.81 -1.73
CA SER A 154 -14.48 -1.64 -2.69
C SER A 154 -13.28 -0.98 -2.03
N ILE A 155 -12.09 -1.52 -2.28
CA ILE A 155 -10.83 -1.07 -1.70
C ILE A 155 -9.86 -0.69 -2.82
N TYR A 156 -9.21 0.46 -2.67
CA TYR A 156 -8.18 0.98 -3.55
C TYR A 156 -6.96 1.39 -2.74
N ASP A 157 -5.85 0.70 -2.97
CA ASP A 157 -4.59 0.96 -2.28
C ASP A 157 -3.50 1.36 -3.27
N PHE A 158 -2.85 2.48 -3.00
CA PHE A 158 -1.67 2.90 -3.77
C PHE A 158 -0.66 3.60 -2.86
N ARG A 159 0.58 3.69 -3.33
CA ARG A 159 1.62 4.44 -2.65
C ARG A 159 2.57 5.11 -3.62
N GLY A 160 3.22 6.15 -3.13
CA GLY A 160 4.15 6.98 -3.90
C GLY A 160 4.46 8.26 -3.11
N ASP A 161 5.48 9.00 -3.52
CA ASP A 161 5.75 10.35 -3.01
C ASP A 161 5.89 10.49 -1.47
N GLY A 162 6.23 9.40 -0.78
CA GLY A 162 6.44 9.38 0.68
C GLY A 162 5.17 9.13 1.50
N TYR A 163 4.07 8.70 0.88
CA TYR A 163 2.87 8.27 1.58
C TYR A 163 2.23 7.04 0.92
N SER A 164 1.35 6.38 1.65
CA SER A 164 0.46 5.32 1.17
C SER A 164 -0.96 5.71 1.50
N LEU A 165 -1.86 5.43 0.57
CA LEU A 165 -3.26 5.81 0.63
C LEU A 165 -4.11 4.58 0.37
N SER A 166 -5.07 4.35 1.26
CA SER A 166 -6.07 3.29 1.17
C SER A 166 -7.46 3.92 1.23
N ILE A 167 -8.30 3.62 0.26
CA ILE A 167 -9.69 4.07 0.20
C ILE A 167 -10.58 2.85 0.25
N VAL A 168 -11.50 2.83 1.21
CA VAL A 168 -12.55 1.81 1.31
C VAL A 168 -13.89 2.49 1.13
N GLY A 169 -14.64 2.09 0.10
CA GLY A 169 -16.05 2.43 -0.02
C GLY A 169 -16.93 1.29 0.45
N ILE A 170 -18.00 1.64 1.16
CA ILE A 170 -18.96 0.72 1.74
C ILE A 170 -20.35 1.27 1.48
N SER A 171 -21.26 0.43 1.01
CA SER A 171 -22.69 0.76 0.98
C SER A 171 -23.54 -0.50 0.97
N ASP A 172 -24.82 -0.36 1.26
CA ASP A 172 -25.81 -1.42 1.05
C ASP A 172 -26.47 -1.32 -0.34
N ASN A 173 -25.94 -0.47 -1.23
CA ASN A 173 -26.47 -0.18 -2.57
C ASN A 173 -28.00 -0.08 -2.58
N PRO A 174 -28.59 0.94 -1.92
CA PRO A 174 -30.02 0.97 -1.62
C PRO A 174 -30.92 1.00 -2.85
N LEU A 175 -30.37 1.39 -4.00
CA LEU A 175 -31.07 1.44 -5.29
C LEU A 175 -30.81 0.21 -6.17
N ASN A 176 -30.00 -0.75 -5.70
CA ASN A 176 -29.55 -1.95 -6.42
C ASN A 176 -28.99 -1.60 -7.81
N GLU A 177 -28.15 -0.56 -7.87
CA GLU A 177 -27.50 -0.13 -9.10
C GLU A 177 -26.25 -0.96 -9.38
N ASP A 178 -26.06 -1.39 -10.63
CA ASP A 178 -24.86 -2.15 -11.00
C ASP A 178 -23.59 -1.34 -10.70
N VAL A 179 -22.59 -2.00 -10.10
CA VAL A 179 -21.25 -1.42 -9.80
C VAL A 179 -21.30 -0.09 -9.02
N PHE A 180 -22.35 0.13 -8.22
CA PHE A 180 -22.56 1.37 -7.49
C PHE A 180 -21.42 1.74 -6.54
N THR A 181 -21.10 0.87 -5.56
CA THR A 181 -20.06 1.17 -4.54
C THR A 181 -18.70 1.37 -5.18
N LEU A 182 -18.37 0.53 -6.16
CA LEU A 182 -17.14 0.64 -6.94
C LEU A 182 -17.04 1.99 -7.64
N SER A 183 -18.11 2.41 -8.33
CA SER A 183 -18.14 3.66 -9.10
C SER A 183 -18.04 4.89 -8.19
N GLN A 184 -18.77 4.89 -7.08
CA GLN A 184 -18.73 5.97 -6.09
C GLN A 184 -17.33 6.11 -5.45
N THR A 185 -16.70 4.99 -5.14
CA THR A 185 -15.33 4.97 -4.56
C THR A 185 -14.30 5.46 -5.57
N ALA A 186 -14.42 5.05 -6.84
CA ALA A 186 -13.55 5.50 -7.91
C ALA A 186 -13.73 7.01 -8.17
N GLN A 187 -14.97 7.50 -8.15
CA GLN A 187 -15.27 8.93 -8.28
C GLN A 187 -14.66 9.73 -7.13
N PHE A 188 -14.81 9.27 -5.88
CA PHE A 188 -14.19 9.91 -4.73
C PHE A 188 -12.66 9.99 -4.89
N LEU A 189 -12.02 8.89 -5.30
CA LEU A 189 -10.58 8.86 -5.55
C LEU A 189 -10.18 9.85 -6.65
N GLN A 190 -10.94 9.93 -7.74
CA GLN A 190 -10.63 10.88 -8.82
C GLN A 190 -10.72 12.33 -8.35
N GLU A 191 -11.73 12.70 -7.56
CA GLU A 191 -11.85 14.05 -7.01
C GLU A 191 -10.73 14.34 -6.00
N LEU A 192 -10.37 13.36 -5.17
CA LEU A 192 -9.22 13.47 -4.27
C LEU A 192 -7.93 13.70 -5.07
N GLU A 193 -7.62 12.86 -6.05
CA GLU A 193 -6.42 13.00 -6.87
C GLU A 193 -6.37 14.33 -7.63
N LYS A 194 -7.51 14.81 -8.17
CA LYS A 194 -7.60 16.14 -8.78
C LYS A 194 -7.28 17.26 -7.80
N TYR A 195 -7.69 17.13 -6.54
CA TYR A 195 -7.38 18.11 -5.49
C TYR A 195 -5.90 18.06 -5.07
N LEU A 196 -5.28 16.88 -5.09
CA LEU A 196 -3.91 16.69 -4.63
C LEU A 196 -2.84 17.18 -5.62
N ASN A 197 -3.13 17.13 -6.92
CA ASN A 197 -2.23 17.58 -8.01
C ASN A 197 -2.50 19.03 -8.42
#